data_AF-A0A7S0N4F4-F1
#
_entry.id   AF-A0A7S0N4F4-F1
#
_cell.length_a   1.000
_cell.length_b   1.000
_cell.length_c   1.000
_cell.angle_alpha   90.00
_cell.angle_beta   90.00
_cell.angle_gamma   90.00
#
_symmetry.space_group_name_H-M   'P 1'
#
loop_
_entity.id
_entity.type
_entity.pdbx_description
1 polymer ?
#
loop_
_entity_poly.entity_id
_entity_poly.type
_entity_poly.pdbx_seq_one_letter_code
_entity_poly.pdbx_strand_id
1 'polypeptide(L)'
;CKAGLGRTGTLIALYLMRSCGFRAREAMGWLRIMRPGSVIGEQQHYLCAVEQEAEARALAAGRAMDGASISLAVSSTVGGWGLCCAVSAASWAKAATERAREVAEGMVRRGSERARRSMSVARE
;
A
#
# COMPACT_ATOMS: atom_id res chain seq x y z
N CYS A 1 -11.77 10.98 -10.30
CA CYS A 1 -12.74 9.88 -10.32
C CYS A 1 -13.95 10.34 -11.13
N LYS A 2 -14.12 9.71 -12.28
CA LYS A 2 -15.35 9.56 -13.08
C LYS A 2 -15.44 8.08 -13.50
N ALA A 3 -14.28 7.49 -13.84
CA ALA A 3 -14.10 6.05 -14.07
C ALA A 3 -13.46 5.25 -12.90
N GLY A 4 -13.18 5.87 -11.75
CA GLY A 4 -12.55 5.18 -10.60
C GLY A 4 -11.09 4.73 -10.76
N LEU A 5 -10.37 5.18 -11.80
CA LEU A 5 -9.01 4.72 -12.10
C LEU A 5 -7.88 5.58 -11.52
N GLY A 6 -8.07 6.91 -11.48
CA GLY A 6 -7.04 7.86 -11.01
C GLY A 6 -7.08 8.07 -9.50
N ARG A 7 -7.79 9.10 -9.04
CA ARG A 7 -7.94 9.47 -7.60
C ARG A 7 -8.18 8.29 -6.66
N THR A 8 -9.06 7.34 -7.04
CA THR A 8 -9.37 6.15 -6.23
C THR A 8 -8.17 5.21 -6.14
N GLY A 9 -7.49 4.95 -7.25
CA GLY A 9 -6.27 4.14 -7.26
C GLY A 9 -5.14 4.77 -6.44
N THR A 10 -4.99 6.10 -6.49
CA THR A 10 -4.00 6.82 -5.68
C THR A 10 -4.25 6.64 -4.18
N LEU A 11 -5.50 6.77 -3.71
CA LEU A 11 -5.82 6.60 -2.29
C LEU A 11 -5.65 5.14 -1.82
N ILE A 12 -6.01 4.16 -2.67
CA ILE A 12 -5.79 2.75 -2.34
C ILE A 12 -4.28 2.45 -2.29
N ALA A 13 -3.49 3.00 -3.21
CA ALA A 13 -2.03 2.85 -3.19
C ALA A 13 -1.42 3.41 -1.90
N LEU A 14 -1.83 4.61 -1.49
CA LEU A 14 -1.38 5.21 -0.21
C LEU A 14 -1.78 4.36 1.00
N TYR A 15 -2.98 3.77 0.97
CA TYR A 15 -3.41 2.86 2.03
C TYR A 15 -2.56 1.59 2.08
N LEU A 16 -2.23 1.00 0.93
CA LEU A 16 -1.36 -0.17 0.84
C LEU A 16 0.06 0.14 1.31
N MET A 17 0.60 1.30 0.95
CA MET A 17 1.91 1.76 1.44
C MET A 17 1.91 1.89 2.97
N ARG A 18 0.85 2.45 3.54
CA ARG A 18 0.76 2.67 4.99
C ARG A 18 0.48 1.40 5.81
N SER A 19 -0.48 0.58 5.38
CA SER A 19 -0.97 -0.56 6.16
C SER A 19 -0.22 -1.86 5.88
N CYS A 20 0.24 -2.03 4.63
CA CYS A 20 0.86 -3.28 4.16
C CYS A 20 2.37 -3.12 3.88
N GLY A 21 2.93 -1.91 3.96
CA GLY A 21 4.35 -1.67 3.75
C GLY A 21 4.79 -1.83 2.29
N PHE A 22 3.89 -1.68 1.32
CA PHE A 22 4.27 -1.67 -0.10
C PHE A 22 5.10 -0.44 -0.43
N ARG A 23 6.06 -0.60 -1.36
CA ARG A 23 6.65 0.54 -2.07
C ARG A 23 5.69 1.15 -3.07
N ALA A 24 5.87 2.41 -3.45
CA ALA A 24 4.96 3.10 -4.37
C ALA A 24 4.82 2.35 -5.70
N ARG A 25 5.94 1.87 -6.26
CA ARG A 25 5.96 1.10 -7.51
C ARG A 25 5.29 -0.26 -7.38
N GLU A 26 5.46 -0.92 -6.25
CA GLU A 26 4.88 -2.24 -5.98
C GLU A 26 3.37 -2.14 -5.79
N ALA A 27 2.89 -1.13 -5.05
CA ALA A 27 1.47 -0.83 -4.89
C ALA A 27 0.81 -0.52 -6.25
N MET A 28 1.44 0.27 -7.11
CA MET A 28 0.93 0.53 -8.47
C MET A 28 0.90 -0.73 -9.33
N GLY A 29 1.94 -1.57 -9.27
CA GLY A 29 1.99 -2.85 -9.97
C GLY A 29 0.87 -3.78 -9.53
N TRP A 30 0.66 -3.90 -8.22
CA TRP A 30 -0.42 -4.72 -7.65
C TRP A 30 -1.80 -4.24 -8.10
N LEU A 31 -2.04 -2.93 -8.03
CA LEU A 31 -3.30 -2.34 -8.49
C LEU A 31 -3.56 -2.59 -9.98
N ARG A 32 -2.52 -2.60 -10.82
CA ARG A 32 -2.67 -2.86 -12.26
C ARG A 32 -2.93 -4.33 -12.58
N ILE A 33 -2.43 -5.27 -11.77
CA ILE A 33 -2.78 -6.69 -11.88
C ILE A 33 -4.26 -6.89 -11.54
N MET A 34 -4.73 -6.28 -10.44
CA MET A 34 -6.12 -6.39 -10.01
C MET A 34 -7.09 -5.64 -10.93
N ARG A 35 -6.68 -4.45 -11.42
CA ARG A 35 -7.51 -3.58 -12.25
C ARG A 35 -6.64 -2.77 -13.23
N PRO A 36 -6.57 -3.18 -14.51
CA PRO A 36 -5.74 -2.51 -15.50
C PRO A 36 -6.18 -1.05 -15.69
N GLY A 37 -5.22 -0.16 -15.90
CA GLY A 37 -5.45 1.27 -16.06
C GLY A 37 -5.59 2.06 -14.74
N SER A 38 -5.39 1.42 -13.58
CA SER A 38 -5.32 2.12 -12.29
C SER A 38 -4.03 2.92 -12.17
N VAL A 39 -4.13 4.18 -11.69
CA VAL A 39 -3.04 5.14 -11.49
C VAL A 39 -2.27 5.45 -12.79
N ILE A 40 -2.65 6.54 -13.45
CA ILE A 40 -2.09 6.97 -14.75
C ILE A 40 -1.64 8.44 -14.66
N GLY A 41 -0.55 8.77 -15.35
CA GLY A 41 -0.02 10.14 -15.47
C GLY A 41 0.70 10.61 -14.21
N GLU A 42 0.52 11.90 -13.88
CA GLU A 42 1.18 12.61 -12.77
C GLU A 42 0.98 11.96 -11.40
N GLN A 43 -0.12 11.23 -11.22
CA GLN A 43 -0.42 10.51 -9.98
C GLN A 43 0.64 9.43 -9.64
N GLN A 44 1.37 8.95 -10.65
CA GLN A 44 2.50 8.03 -10.44
C GLN A 44 3.68 8.74 -9.78
N HIS A 45 4.02 9.94 -10.26
CA HIS A 45 5.09 10.77 -9.67
C HIS A 45 4.74 11.18 -8.24
N TYR A 46 3.48 11.54 -8.01
CA TYR A 46 2.98 11.86 -6.68
C TYR A 46 3.18 10.71 -5.69
N LEU A 47 2.83 9.47 -6.04
CA LEU A 47 3.04 8.33 -5.14
C LEU A 47 4.52 8.08 -4.83
N CYS A 48 5.40 8.23 -5.81
CA CYS A 48 6.86 8.13 -5.60
C CYS A 48 7.39 9.27 -4.72
N ALA A 49 6.88 10.50 -4.88
CA ALA A 49 7.27 11.63 -4.04
C ALA A 49 6.82 11.41 -2.58
N VAL A 50 5.60 10.90 -2.38
CA VAL A 50 5.09 10.57 -1.04
C VAL A 50 5.89 9.46 -0.37
N GLU A 51 6.34 8.45 -1.12
CA GLU A 51 7.26 7.43 -0.62
C GLU A 51 8.57 8.05 -0.12
N GLN A 52 9.20 8.90 -0.94
CA GLN A 52 10.44 9.57 -0.57
C GLN A 52 10.28 10.48 0.66
N GLU A 53 9.19 11.23 0.74
CA GLU A 53 8.88 12.03 1.92
C GLU A 53 8.66 11.15 3.16
N ALA A 54 7.98 10.02 3.02
CA ALA A 54 7.74 9.10 4.12
C ALA A 54 9.05 8.48 4.62
N GLU A 55 9.93 8.04 3.72
CA GLU A 55 11.25 7.52 4.05
C GLU A 55 12.12 8.60 4.73
N ALA A 56 12.15 9.82 4.19
CA ALA A 56 12.87 10.94 4.79
C ALA A 56 12.36 11.26 6.20
N ARG A 57 11.03 11.25 6.41
CA ARG A 57 10.42 11.41 7.74
C ARG A 57 10.76 10.24 8.66
N ALA A 58 10.85 9.01 8.16
CA ALA A 58 11.25 7.83 8.94
C ALA A 58 12.68 7.99 9.48
N LEU A 59 13.59 8.39 8.60
CA LEU A 59 15.00 8.65 8.92
C LEU A 59 15.11 9.77 9.97
N ALA A 60 14.36 10.86 9.79
CA ALA A 60 14.34 11.95 10.76
C ALA A 60 13.72 11.55 12.12
N ALA A 61 12.75 10.64 12.13
CA ALA A 61 12.08 10.17 13.33
C ALA A 61 12.83 9.05 14.07
N GLY A 62 13.93 8.52 13.52
CA GLY A 62 14.69 7.42 14.11
C GLY A 62 13.89 6.12 14.29
N ARG A 63 12.75 5.98 13.59
CA ARG A 63 11.90 4.79 13.60
C ARG A 63 11.95 4.18 12.21
N ALA A 64 12.43 2.93 12.13
CA ALA A 64 12.22 2.12 10.94
C ALA A 64 10.71 2.07 10.66
N MET A 65 10.35 1.97 9.37
CA MET A 65 8.96 1.82 8.94
C MET A 65 8.41 0.46 9.40
N ASP A 66 8.15 0.32 10.70
CA ASP A 66 7.43 -0.78 11.28
C ASP A 66 5.95 -0.43 11.13
N GLY A 67 5.29 -1.08 10.16
CA GLY A 67 3.93 -0.82 9.69
C GLY A 67 2.99 -0.33 10.77
N ALA A 68 2.88 1.00 10.87
CA ALA A 68 2.14 1.65 11.95
C ALA A 68 0.65 1.57 11.66
N SER A 69 0.00 0.72 12.46
CA SER A 69 -1.44 0.60 12.66
C SER A 69 -2.19 1.89 12.34
N ILE A 70 -2.94 1.87 11.24
CA ILE A 70 -4.14 2.68 11.18
C ILE A 70 -5.13 2.01 12.14
N SER A 71 -5.17 2.49 13.38
CA SER A 71 -6.42 2.44 14.14
C SER A 71 -7.34 3.46 13.46
N LEU A 72 -7.98 3.04 12.37
CA LEU A 72 -9.09 3.81 11.81
C LEU A 72 -10.19 3.64 12.85
N ALA A 73 -10.23 4.52 13.84
CA ALA A 73 -11.46 4.85 14.51
C ALA A 73 -12.38 5.47 13.45
N VAL A 74 -12.94 4.62 12.57
CA VAL A 74 -14.13 4.96 11.83
C VAL A 74 -15.23 5.00 12.90
N SER A 75 -15.35 6.18 13.51
CA SER A 75 -16.38 6.46 14.48
C SER A 75 -17.71 6.10 13.85
N SER A 76 -18.43 5.23 14.55
CA SER A 76 -19.63 4.50 14.15
C SER A 76 -20.87 5.37 13.97
N THR A 77 -20.72 6.54 13.35
CA THR A 77 -21.82 7.48 13.10
C THR A 77 -22.18 7.51 11.62
N VAL A 78 -22.44 6.33 11.04
CA VAL A 78 -23.28 6.23 9.83
C VAL A 78 -24.51 5.47 10.24
N GLY A 79 -25.58 6.21 10.46
CA GLY A 79 -26.84 5.71 10.97
C GLY A 79 -27.41 4.57 10.13
N GLY A 80 -27.96 3.59 10.83
CA GLY A 80 -29.30 3.07 10.53
C GLY A 80 -29.57 2.53 9.14
N TRP A 81 -28.64 1.81 8.50
CA TRP A 81 -28.95 0.91 7.37
C TRP A 81 -28.14 -0.39 7.49
N GLY A 82 -28.83 -1.49 7.82
CA GLY A 82 -28.42 -2.86 7.49
C GLY A 82 -27.15 -3.42 8.15
N LEU A 83 -27.22 -3.77 9.43
CA LEU A 83 -26.17 -4.50 10.18
C LEU A 83 -25.85 -5.93 9.67
N CYS A 84 -26.50 -6.43 8.61
CA CYS A 84 -26.16 -7.74 8.03
C CYS A 84 -24.97 -7.70 7.04
N CYS A 85 -24.61 -6.55 6.45
CA CYS A 85 -23.50 -6.50 5.46
C CYS A 85 -22.13 -6.10 6.06
N ALA A 86 -22.11 -5.48 7.25
CA ALA A 86 -20.89 -4.88 7.80
C ALA A 86 -19.87 -5.90 8.34
N VAL A 87 -20.33 -7.03 8.91
CA VAL A 87 -19.43 -8.06 9.46
C VAL A 87 -18.73 -8.84 8.34
N SER A 88 -19.42 -9.07 7.22
CA SER A 88 -18.81 -9.67 6.04
C SER A 88 -17.82 -8.69 5.39
N ALA A 89 -18.22 -7.44 5.11
CA ALA A 89 -17.32 -6.46 4.49
C ALA A 89 -16.03 -6.21 5.30
N ALA A 90 -16.12 -6.17 6.64
CA ALA A 90 -14.96 -6.01 7.52
C ALA A 90 -14.05 -7.25 7.54
N SER A 91 -14.63 -8.45 7.52
CA SER A 91 -13.87 -9.72 7.45
C SER A 91 -13.14 -9.85 6.10
N TRP A 92 -13.81 -9.52 5.00
CA TRP A 92 -13.22 -9.50 3.67
C TRP A 92 -12.14 -8.42 3.55
N ALA A 93 -12.34 -7.24 4.14
CA ALA A 93 -11.32 -6.19 4.17
C ALA A 93 -10.08 -6.62 4.97
N LYS A 94 -10.27 -7.28 6.13
CA LYS A 94 -9.16 -7.85 6.91
C LYS A 94 -8.43 -8.95 6.14
N ALA A 95 -9.14 -9.93 5.59
CA ALA A 95 -8.55 -11.03 4.81
C ALA A 95 -7.84 -10.53 3.54
N ALA A 96 -8.39 -9.50 2.88
CA ALA A 96 -7.76 -8.88 1.72
C ALA A 96 -6.48 -8.12 2.09
N THR A 97 -6.48 -7.43 3.23
CA THR A 97 -5.30 -6.71 3.75
C THR A 97 -4.22 -7.70 4.21
N GLU A 98 -4.60 -8.82 4.81
CA GLU A 98 -3.70 -9.87 5.26
C GLU A 98 -3.02 -10.58 4.08
N ARG A 99 -3.79 -10.97 3.06
CA ARG A 99 -3.21 -11.48 1.79
C ARG A 99 -2.33 -10.45 1.10
N ALA A 100 -2.71 -9.17 1.11
CA ALA A 100 -1.87 -8.11 0.57
C ALA A 100 -0.57 -7.97 1.36
N ARG A 101 -0.60 -8.16 2.68
CA ARG A 101 0.59 -8.17 3.54
C ARG A 101 1.49 -9.36 3.26
N GLU A 102 0.95 -10.57 3.09
CA GLU A 102 1.73 -11.74 2.68
C GLU A 102 2.44 -11.51 1.35
N VAL A 103 1.73 -10.93 0.38
CA VAL A 103 2.30 -10.54 -0.92
C VAL A 103 3.38 -9.48 -0.75
N ALA A 104 3.14 -8.46 0.09
CA ALA A 104 4.10 -7.40 0.39
C ALA A 104 5.37 -7.98 1.02
N GLU A 105 5.26 -8.84 2.02
CA GLU A 105 6.39 -9.53 2.63
C GLU A 105 7.17 -10.36 1.60
N GLY A 106 6.46 -11.06 0.70
CA GLY A 106 7.08 -11.75 -0.42
C GLY A 106 7.82 -10.81 -1.38
N MET A 107 7.26 -9.63 -1.67
CA MET A 107 7.91 -8.60 -2.49
C MET A 107 9.14 -8.00 -1.80
N VAL A 108 9.07 -7.71 -0.49
CA VAL A 108 10.19 -7.22 0.32
C VAL A 108 11.32 -8.24 0.40
N ARG A 109 11.01 -9.53 0.63
CA ARG A 109 12.01 -10.62 0.63
C ARG A 109 12.76 -10.66 -0.70
N ARG A 110 12.04 -10.70 -1.83
CA ARG A 110 12.62 -10.67 -3.19
C ARG A 110 13.41 -9.39 -3.48
N GLY A 111 12.97 -8.24 -2.95
CA GLY A 111 13.69 -6.98 -3.02
C GLY A 111 15.03 -7.02 -2.30
N SER A 112 15.05 -7.58 -1.08
CA SER A 112 16.28 -7.76 -0.28
C SER A 112 17.26 -8.73 -0.93
N GLU A 113 16.75 -9.78 -1.58
CA GLU A 113 17.56 -10.76 -2.32
C GLU A 113 18.15 -10.15 -3.60
N ARG A 114 17.36 -9.34 -4.32
CA ARG A 114 17.83 -8.61 -5.50
C ARG A 114 18.91 -7.60 -5.12
N ALA A 115 18.73 -6.85 -4.03
CA ALA A 115 19.72 -5.90 -3.52
C ALA A 115 21.03 -6.61 -3.10
N ARG A 116 20.93 -7.75 -2.42
CA ARG A 116 22.09 -8.59 -2.06
C ARG A 116 22.82 -9.12 -3.30
N ARG A 117 22.09 -9.62 -4.31
CA ARG A 117 22.66 -10.09 -5.58
C ARG A 117 23.30 -8.97 -6.40
N SER A 118 22.73 -7.77 -6.42
CA SER A 118 23.37 -6.63 -7.11
C SER A 118 24.67 -6.18 -6.42
N MET A 119 24.73 -6.27 -5.09
CA MET A 119 25.96 -5.97 -4.34
C MET A 119 27.05 -7.04 -4.50
N SER A 120 26.70 -8.31 -4.71
CA SER A 120 27.69 -9.35 -5.00
C SER A 120 28.27 -9.20 -6.41
N VAL A 121 27.43 -8.87 -7.40
CA VAL A 121 27.89 -8.63 -8.79
C VAL A 121 28.74 -7.36 -8.91
N ALA A 122 28.49 -6.33 -8.09
CA ALA A 122 29.30 -5.09 -8.11
C ALA A 122 30.66 -5.22 -7.38
N ARG A 123 30.95 -6.37 -6.77
CA ARG A 123 32.23 -6.65 -6.08
C ARG A 123 33.19 -7.54 -6.88
N GLU A 124 32.73 -8.06 -8.02
CA GLU A 124 33.54 -8.74 -9.05
C GLU A 124 33.95 -7.75 -10.13
#